data_AF-A0A7C7SZU8-F1
#
_entry.id   AF-A0A7C7SZU8-F1
#
_cell.length_a   1.000
_cell.length_b   1.000
_cell.length_c   1.000
_cell.angle_alpha   90.00
_cell.angle_beta   90.00
_cell.angle_gamma   90.00
#
_symmetry.space_group_name_H-M   'P 1'
#
loop_
_entity.id
_entity.type
_entity.pdbx_description
1 polymer ?
#
loop_
_entity_poly.entity_id
_entity_poly.type
_entity_poly.pdbx_seq_one_letter_code
_entity_poly.pdbx_strand_id
1 'polypeptide(L)'
;MKQLGLPISLDSKLLLSNFFGDKNQSLLSFIETLFTGKDSSIVFISGANSSGKTHVLQGCAFKALDQGLTAMYVDVKQELPNRFLNTLSDYDWVFVDNIDQLDVTQQQELFDL
;
A
#
# COMPACT_ATOMS: atom_id res chain seq x y z
N MET A 1 28.10 0.77 6.97
CA MET A 1 26.63 0.81 6.94
C MET A 1 26.14 -0.59 6.59
N LYS A 2 25.32 -1.21 7.44
CA LYS A 2 24.75 -2.54 7.17
C LYS A 2 23.36 -2.30 6.58
N GLN A 3 23.25 -2.34 5.25
CA GLN A 3 21.96 -2.23 4.58
C GLN A 3 21.18 -3.51 4.89
N LEU A 4 20.12 -3.38 5.69
CA LEU A 4 19.12 -4.43 5.83
C LEU A 4 18.34 -4.43 4.51
N GLY A 5 18.35 -5.54 3.78
CA GLY A 5 17.51 -5.70 2.60
C GLY A 5 16.05 -5.62 3.06
N LEU A 6 15.35 -4.55 2.68
CA LEU A 6 13.92 -4.43 2.94
C LEU A 6 13.19 -5.51 2.11
N PRO A 7 12.34 -6.34 2.73
CA PRO A 7 11.55 -7.37 2.04
C PRO A 7 10.36 -6.73 1.31
N ILE A 8 10.65 -5.76 0.43
CA ILE A 8 9.65 -4.91 -0.20
C ILE A 8 10.18 -4.51 -1.57
N SER A 9 9.66 -5.14 -2.62
CA SER A 9 9.96 -4.79 -3.99
C SER A 9 8.67 -4.36 -4.68
N LEU A 10 8.63 -3.11 -5.13
CA LEU A 10 7.59 -2.67 -6.06
C LEU A 10 7.89 -3.28 -7.43
N ASP A 11 6.87 -3.82 -8.09
CA ASP A 11 6.94 -4.22 -9.49
C ASP A 11 6.62 -3.02 -10.37
N SER A 12 7.63 -2.46 -11.03
CA SER A 12 7.53 -1.33 -11.97
C SER A 12 6.47 -1.47 -13.07
N LYS A 13 5.94 -2.68 -13.30
CA LYS A 13 4.86 -2.93 -14.25
C LYS A 13 3.48 -2.62 -13.69
N LEU A 14 3.33 -2.46 -12.38
CA LEU A 14 2.04 -2.28 -11.71
C LEU A 14 1.74 -0.79 -11.49
N LEU A 15 1.55 -0.05 -12.59
CA LEU A 15 1.26 1.38 -12.58
C LEU A 15 -0.24 1.65 -12.67
N LEU A 16 -0.75 2.73 -12.08
CA LEU A 16 -2.16 3.09 -12.28
C LEU A 16 -2.49 3.37 -13.75
N SER A 17 -1.53 3.89 -14.52
CA SER A 17 -1.69 4.20 -15.96
C SER A 17 -1.92 2.98 -16.85
N ASN A 18 -1.56 1.77 -16.39
CA ASN A 18 -1.78 0.52 -17.12
C ASN A 18 -2.71 -0.45 -16.38
N PHE A 19 -3.45 0.03 -15.37
CA PHE A 19 -4.51 -0.73 -14.74
C PHE A 19 -5.75 -0.75 -15.63
N PHE A 20 -6.23 -1.95 -16.01
CA PHE A 20 -7.44 -2.12 -16.82
C PHE A 20 -8.70 -1.86 -15.96
N GLY A 21 -9.02 -0.58 -15.80
CA GLY A 21 -10.04 -0.07 -14.89
C GLY A 21 -11.41 0.20 -15.49
N ASP A 22 -11.76 -0.32 -16.68
CA ASP A 22 -13.02 0.00 -17.36
C ASP A 22 -14.28 -0.20 -16.49
N LYS A 23 -14.24 -1.17 -15.58
CA LYS A 23 -15.32 -1.44 -14.60
C LYS A 23 -15.11 -0.77 -13.23
N ASN A 24 -13.95 -0.15 -13.01
CA ASN A 24 -13.48 0.42 -11.75
C ASN A 24 -13.19 1.92 -11.85
N GLN A 25 -13.81 2.63 -12.79
CA GLN A 25 -13.56 4.07 -12.99
C GLN A 25 -13.84 4.91 -11.74
N SER A 26 -14.87 4.57 -10.96
CA SER A 26 -15.15 5.24 -9.69
C SER A 26 -14.03 5.07 -8.67
N LEU A 27 -13.36 3.91 -8.63
CA LEU A 27 -12.20 3.67 -7.77
C LEU A 27 -11.02 4.55 -8.22
N LEU A 28 -10.76 4.63 -9.52
CA LEU A 28 -9.68 5.47 -10.06
C LEU A 28 -9.91 6.95 -9.74
N SER A 29 -11.13 7.47 -9.95
CA SER A 29 -11.48 8.84 -9.59
C SER A 29 -11.37 9.11 -8.08
N PHE A 30 -11.75 8.13 -7.25
CA PHE A 30 -11.57 8.22 -5.81
C PHE A 30 -10.09 8.30 -5.43
N ILE A 31 -9.23 7.44 -6.01
CA ILE A 31 -7.78 7.47 -5.81
C ILE A 31 -7.22 8.84 -6.18
N GLU A 32 -7.58 9.40 -7.34
CA GLU A 32 -7.14 10.75 -7.72
C GLU A 32 -7.51 11.80 -6.67
N THR A 33 -8.71 11.69 -6.08
CA THR A 33 -9.17 12.60 -5.04
C THR A 33 -8.33 12.46 -3.76
N LEU A 34 -7.98 11.23 -3.35
CA LEU A 34 -7.14 10.99 -2.18
C LEU A 34 -5.78 11.69 -2.28
N PHE A 35 -5.16 11.67 -3.47
CA PHE A 35 -3.86 12.33 -3.70
C PHE A 35 -3.94 13.86 -3.83
N THR A 36 -5.13 14.44 -3.81
CA THR A 36 -5.35 15.90 -3.78
C THR A 36 -5.86 16.40 -2.43
N GLY A 37 -6.37 15.48 -1.59
CA GLY A 37 -6.85 15.77 -0.25
C GLY A 37 -5.72 16.14 0.71
N LYS A 38 -6.05 16.86 1.79
CA LYS A 38 -5.13 17.20 2.86
C LYS A 38 -5.38 16.42 4.16
N ASP A 39 -6.47 15.65 4.19
CA ASP A 39 -6.90 14.93 5.38
C ASP A 39 -6.41 13.48 5.32
N SER A 40 -5.86 13.00 6.44
CA SER A 40 -5.51 11.59 6.60
C SER A 40 -6.75 10.72 6.38
N SER A 41 -6.60 9.68 5.56
CA SER A 41 -7.69 8.78 5.19
C SER A 41 -7.23 7.34 5.29
N ILE A 42 -8.04 6.49 5.92
CA ILE A 42 -7.85 5.03 5.90
C ILE A 42 -8.75 4.45 4.82
N VAL A 43 -8.14 3.78 3.84
CA VAL A 43 -8.85 3.20 2.70
C VAL A 43 -8.66 1.70 2.67
N PHE A 44 -9.77 0.97 2.61
CA PHE A 44 -9.77 -0.48 2.46
C PHE A 44 -10.24 -0.86 1.06
N ILE A 45 -9.42 -1.62 0.33
CA ILE A 45 -9.74 -2.13 -1.01
C ILE A 45 -9.95 -3.64 -0.91
N SER A 46 -11.17 -4.08 -1.24
CA SER A 46 -11.53 -5.50 -1.29
C SER A 46 -12.00 -5.91 -2.68
N GLY A 47 -11.98 -7.21 -2.93
CA GLY A 47 -12.33 -7.77 -4.23
C GLY A 47 -11.90 -9.23 -4.32
N ALA A 48 -12.45 -9.94 -5.30
CA ALA A 48 -12.14 -11.35 -5.54
C ALA A 48 -10.64 -11.59 -5.80
N ASN A 49 -10.23 -12.86 -5.77
CA ASN A 49 -8.88 -13.24 -6.18
C ASN A 49 -8.61 -12.77 -7.61
N SER A 50 -7.39 -12.29 -7.86
CA SER A 50 -6.95 -11.78 -9.16
C SER A 50 -7.77 -10.59 -9.70
N SER A 51 -8.45 -9.82 -8.84
CA SER A 51 -9.17 -8.60 -9.23
C SER A 51 -8.26 -7.36 -9.39
N GLY A 52 -6.95 -7.51 -9.24
CA GLY A 52 -5.97 -6.42 -9.39
C GLY A 52 -5.75 -5.54 -8.16
N LYS A 53 -6.10 -5.99 -6.94
CA LYS A 53 -5.87 -5.24 -5.68
C LYS A 53 -4.40 -4.83 -5.50
N THR A 54 -3.48 -5.78 -5.64
CA THR A 54 -2.03 -5.55 -5.59
C THR A 54 -1.58 -4.54 -6.64
N HIS A 55 -2.15 -4.59 -7.85
CA HIS A 55 -1.82 -3.63 -8.92
C HIS A 55 -2.24 -2.22 -8.51
N VAL A 56 -3.48 -2.05 -8.06
CA VAL A 56 -3.97 -0.74 -7.59
C VAL A 56 -3.09 -0.22 -6.45
N LEU A 57 -2.81 -1.06 -5.46
CA LEU A 57 -2.06 -0.68 -4.27
C LEU A 57 -0.61 -0.26 -4.60
N GLN A 58 0.10 -1.04 -5.42
CA GLN A 58 1.44 -0.66 -5.88
C GLN A 58 1.44 0.54 -6.83
N GLY A 59 0.42 0.67 -7.68
CA GLY A 59 0.25 1.84 -8.53
C GLY A 59 0.08 3.12 -7.72
N CYS A 60 -0.66 3.07 -6.61
CA CYS A 60 -0.76 4.17 -5.67
C CYS A 60 0.59 4.45 -4.98
N ALA A 61 1.36 3.41 -4.62
CA ALA A 61 2.70 3.59 -4.07
C ALA A 61 3.63 4.33 -5.04
N PHE A 62 3.64 3.95 -6.32
CA PHE A 62 4.38 4.69 -7.35
C PHE A 62 3.90 6.14 -7.48
N LYS A 63 2.58 6.38 -7.48
CA LYS A 63 2.02 7.73 -7.56
C LYS A 63 2.46 8.61 -6.37
N ALA A 64 2.52 8.06 -5.16
CA ALA A 64 3.01 8.78 -3.97
C ALA A 64 4.49 9.16 -4.13
N LEU A 65 5.32 8.19 -4.55
CA LEU A 65 6.74 8.41 -4.77
C LEU A 65 7.00 9.43 -5.88
N ASP A 66 6.23 9.41 -6.98
CA ASP A 66 6.31 10.38 -8.07
C ASP A 66 5.95 11.82 -7.63
N GLN A 67 5.15 11.97 -6.58
CA GLN A 67 4.84 13.26 -5.94
C GLN A 67 5.90 13.69 -4.91
N GLY A 68 6.97 12.90 -4.72
CA GLY A 68 8.01 13.17 -3.75
C GLY A 68 7.62 12.88 -2.30
N LEU A 69 6.52 12.14 -2.09
CA LEU A 69 6.07 11.71 -0.76
C LEU A 69 6.83 10.47 -0.32
N THR A 70 7.02 10.33 0.99
CA THR A 70 7.53 9.08 1.58
C THR A 70 6.43 8.02 1.55
N ALA A 71 6.76 6.84 1.00
CA ALA A 71 5.78 5.78 0.82
C ALA A 71 6.37 4.41 1.20
N MET A 72 5.58 3.59 1.90
CA MET A 72 5.93 2.21 2.20
C MET A 72 4.85 1.25 1.70
N TYR A 73 5.23 0.31 0.84
CA TYR A 73 4.41 -0.85 0.49
C TYR A 73 4.78 -2.03 1.36
N VAL A 74 3.82 -2.76 1.91
CA VAL A 74 4.05 -3.92 2.78
C VAL A 74 3.17 -5.05 2.29
N ASP A 75 3.78 -6.15 1.87
CA ASP A 75 3.06 -7.40 1.61
C ASP A 75 3.23 -8.31 2.82
N VAL A 76 2.16 -8.47 3.60
CA VAL A 76 2.22 -9.21 4.87
C VAL A 76 2.37 -10.72 4.66
N LYS A 77 2.27 -11.21 3.41
CA LYS A 77 2.66 -12.60 3.08
C LYS A 77 4.16 -12.81 3.10
N GLN A 78 4.95 -11.75 3.04
CA GLN A 78 6.41 -11.83 3.15
C GLN A 78 6.80 -11.84 4.63
N GLU A 79 7.98 -12.41 4.94
CA GLU A 79 8.50 -12.39 6.30
C GLU A 79 8.84 -10.94 6.68
N LEU A 80 8.11 -10.40 7.65
CA LEU A 80 8.32 -9.07 8.18
C LEU A 80 9.23 -9.13 9.42
N PRO A 81 10.17 -8.19 9.60
CA PRO A 81 10.89 -8.06 10.85
C PRO A 81 9.93 -7.86 12.04
N ASN A 82 10.35 -8.31 13.23
CA ASN A 82 9.58 -8.07 14.45
C ASN A 82 9.28 -6.57 14.64
N ARG A 83 8.03 -6.24 14.95
CA ARG A 83 7.56 -4.86 15.18
C ARG A 83 7.73 -3.92 13.99
N PHE A 84 7.82 -4.47 12.78
CA PHE A 84 8.02 -3.67 11.57
C PHE A 84 6.86 -2.71 11.31
N LEU A 85 5.61 -3.11 11.57
CA LEU A 85 4.45 -2.25 11.30
C LEU A 85 4.43 -0.98 12.17
N ASN A 86 4.97 -1.05 13.40
CA ASN A 86 5.12 0.11 14.27
C ASN A 86 6.09 1.17 13.73
N THR A 87 6.90 0.84 12.71
CA THR A 87 7.86 1.78 12.11
C THR A 87 7.25 2.60 10.98
N LEU A 88 5.99 2.36 10.64
CA LEU A 88 5.37 2.92 9.43
C LEU A 88 4.72 4.30 9.65
N SER A 89 4.55 4.75 10.90
CA SER A 89 3.94 6.06 11.21
C SER A 89 4.77 7.25 10.72
N ASP A 90 6.03 7.04 10.33
CA ASP A 90 6.92 8.08 9.77
C ASP A 90 6.72 8.32 8.26
N TYR A 91 5.91 7.51 7.56
CA TYR A 91 5.66 7.64 6.13
C TYR A 91 4.38 8.44 5.84
N ASP A 92 4.41 9.27 4.81
CA ASP A 92 3.22 9.99 4.33
C ASP A 92 2.13 9.03 3.83
N TRP A 93 2.56 7.90 3.23
CA TRP A 93 1.67 6.86 2.71
C TRP A 93 2.11 5.45 3.08
N VAL A 94 1.19 4.66 3.63
CA VAL A 94 1.40 3.25 3.94
C VAL A 94 0.40 2.39 3.18
N PHE A 95 0.91 1.39 2.48
CA PHE A 95 0.15 0.49 1.61
C PHE A 95 0.32 -0.94 2.09
N VAL A 96 -0.69 -1.51 2.75
CA VAL A 96 -0.63 -2.87 3.29
C VAL A 96 -1.45 -3.81 2.39
N ASP A 97 -0.77 -4.75 1.71
CA ASP A 97 -1.41 -5.79 0.90
C ASP A 97 -1.63 -7.07 1.72
N ASN A 98 -2.61 -7.88 1.30
CA ASN A 98 -2.97 -9.16 1.90
C ASN A 98 -3.27 -9.07 3.41
N ILE A 99 -3.88 -7.96 3.87
CA ILE A 99 -4.09 -7.66 5.30
C ILE A 99 -4.87 -8.75 6.04
N ASP A 100 -5.67 -9.54 5.31
CA ASP A 100 -6.41 -10.69 5.82
C ASP A 100 -5.51 -11.82 6.36
N GLN A 101 -4.21 -11.75 6.08
CA GLN A 101 -3.20 -12.71 6.54
C GLN A 101 -2.44 -12.26 7.79
N LEU A 102 -2.75 -11.08 8.35
CA LEU A 102 -2.12 -10.58 9.57
C LEU A 102 -2.43 -11.50 10.76
N ASP A 103 -1.41 -11.83 11.54
CA ASP A 103 -1.60 -12.47 12.84
C ASP A 103 -2.11 -11.46 13.90
N VAL A 104 -2.47 -11.96 15.10
CA VAL A 104 -3.01 -11.12 16.18
C VAL A 104 -2.03 -10.03 16.63
N THR A 105 -0.72 -10.32 16.63
CA THR A 105 0.30 -9.34 17.01
C THR A 105 0.42 -8.26 15.95
N GLN A 106 0.48 -8.63 14.67
CA GLN A 106 0.57 -7.68 13.57
C GLN A 106 -0.72 -6.83 13.43
N GLN A 107 -1.89 -7.38 13.74
CA GLN A 107 -3.14 -6.61 13.80
C GLN A 107 -3.10 -5.52 14.88
N GLN A 108 -2.51 -5.81 16.04
CA GLN A 108 -2.32 -4.82 17.11
C GLN A 108 -1.33 -3.73 16.67
N GLU A 109 -0.20 -4.13 16.07
CA GLU A 109 0.79 -3.17 15.56
C GLU A 109 0.20 -2.24 14.49
N LEU A 110 -0.65 -2.76 13.59
CA LEU A 110 -1.32 -1.95 12.58
C LEU A 110 -2.39 -1.01 13.17
N PHE A 111 -3.03 -1.41 14.26
CA PHE A 111 -4.06 -0.59 14.92
C PHE A 111 -3.48 0.63 15.64
N ASP A 112 -2.25 0.53 16.14
CA ASP A 112 -1.56 1.58 16.91
C ASP A 112 -0.85 2.62 16.02
N LEU A 113 -0.96 2.48 14.70
CA LEU A 113 -0.24 3.24 13.66
C LEU A 113 -0.76 4.67 13.48
#